data_AF-A0A510PQF5-F1
#
_entry.id   AF-A0A510PQF5-F1
#
_cell.length_a   1.000
_cell.length_b   1.000
_cell.length_c   1.000
_cell.angle_alpha   90.00
_cell.angle_beta   90.00
_cell.angle_gamma   90.00
#
_symmetry.space_group_name_H-M   'P 1'
#
loop_
_entity.id
_entity.type
_entity.pdbx_description
1 polymer ?
#
loop_
_entity_poly.entity_id
_entity_poly.type
_entity_poly.pdbx_seq_one_letter_code
_entity_poly.pdbx_strand_id
1 'polypeptide(L)'
;MAKRRSEWTEDELDEMLASAGRGVEAISRSERFAIEVEVIQSSRPLSEEEVRDRERLERTVERAFYQAGSALQELRDRRLYRDGYDSFEDYCRGRFGHSRQKANYLTHIPHFMIKLP
;
A
#
# COMPACT_ATOMS: atom_id res chain seq x y z
N MET A 1 -17.45 -55.17 -11.70
CA MET A 1 -17.05 -54.72 -10.35
C MET A 1 -15.92 -53.71 -10.53
N ALA A 2 -16.04 -52.49 -10.00
CA ALA A 2 -15.05 -51.43 -10.24
C ALA A 2 -13.88 -51.54 -9.24
N LYS A 3 -12.66 -51.67 -9.75
CA LYS A 3 -11.40 -51.76 -8.99
C LYS A 3 -11.11 -50.41 -8.31
N ARG A 4 -10.60 -50.40 -7.07
CA ARG A 4 -10.28 -49.14 -6.36
C ARG A 4 -9.09 -48.45 -7.03
N ARG A 5 -9.09 -47.11 -7.10
CA ARG A 5 -8.11 -46.30 -7.86
C ARG A 5 -6.64 -46.54 -7.50
N SER A 6 -6.35 -47.04 -6.30
CA SER A 6 -5.00 -47.39 -5.83
C SER A 6 -4.47 -48.73 -6.37
N GLU A 7 -5.31 -49.51 -7.05
CA GLU A 7 -4.99 -50.86 -7.53
C GLU A 7 -4.80 -50.92 -9.05
N TRP A 8 -4.79 -49.78 -9.74
CA TRP A 8 -4.58 -49.67 -11.18
C TRP A 8 -3.09 -49.60 -11.46
N THR A 9 -2.61 -50.38 -12.41
CA THR A 9 -1.23 -50.26 -12.89
C THR A 9 -1.10 -49.04 -13.82
N GLU A 10 0.12 -48.54 -14.01
CA GLU A 10 0.38 -47.39 -14.88
C GLU A 10 -0.09 -47.65 -16.32
N ASP A 11 0.11 -48.87 -16.83
CA ASP A 11 -0.35 -49.27 -18.16
C ASP A 11 -1.89 -49.24 -18.29
N GLU A 12 -2.62 -49.67 -17.25
CA GLU A 12 -4.09 -49.63 -17.22
C GLU A 12 -4.62 -48.17 -17.14
N LEU A 13 -3.89 -47.28 -16.46
CA LEU A 13 -4.21 -45.85 -16.37
C LEU A 13 -3.99 -45.14 -17.70
N ASP A 14 -2.90 -45.43 -18.41
CA ASP A 14 -2.61 -44.88 -19.72
C ASP A 14 -3.60 -45.35 -20.79
N GLU A 15 -4.02 -46.62 -20.74
CA GLU A 15 -5.07 -47.15 -21.62
C GLU A 15 -6.42 -46.48 -21.34
N MET A 16 -6.75 -46.24 -20.06
CA MET A 16 -7.94 -45.46 -19.68
C MET A 16 -7.89 -44.01 -20.19
N LEU A 17 -6.75 -43.33 -20.01
CA LEU A 17 -6.56 -41.94 -20.45
C LEU A 17 -6.56 -41.82 -21.98
N ALA A 18 -6.01 -42.81 -22.68
CA ALA A 18 -6.04 -42.89 -24.14
C ALA A 18 -7.46 -43.18 -24.68
N SER A 19 -8.26 -43.96 -23.95
CA SER A 19 -9.68 -44.21 -24.29
C SER A 19 -10.59 -43.01 -24.02
N ALA A 20 -10.20 -42.12 -23.10
CA ALA A 20 -10.89 -40.85 -22.78
C ALA A 20 -10.61 -39.74 -23.81
N GLY A 21 -10.25 -40.12 -25.04
CA GLY A 21 -9.86 -39.21 -26.11
C GLY A 21 -10.96 -38.23 -26.52
N ARG A 22 -10.47 -37.01 -26.82
CA ARG A 22 -11.08 -35.94 -27.63
C ARG A 22 -11.99 -34.97 -26.87
N GLY A 23 -11.38 -33.96 -26.24
CA GLY A 23 -12.14 -32.84 -25.70
C GLY A 23 -11.36 -31.59 -25.29
N VAL A 24 -10.10 -31.41 -25.72
CA VAL A 24 -9.28 -30.27 -25.25
C VAL A 24 -8.85 -29.29 -26.36
N GLU A 25 -9.05 -29.61 -27.64
CA GLU A 25 -8.81 -28.66 -28.74
C GLU A 25 -10.07 -27.84 -29.07
N ALA A 26 -10.53 -27.01 -28.13
CA ALA A 26 -11.61 -26.05 -28.43
C ALA A 26 -11.66 -24.83 -27.49
N ILE A 27 -10.56 -24.43 -26.83
CA ILE A 27 -10.47 -23.05 -26.35
C ILE A 27 -9.88 -22.22 -27.48
N SER A 28 -10.78 -21.90 -28.41
CA SER A 28 -10.69 -20.81 -29.36
C SER A 28 -9.93 -19.63 -28.77
N ARG A 29 -8.71 -19.39 -29.27
CA ARG A 29 -8.23 -18.12 -29.84
C ARG A 29 -8.88 -16.84 -29.27
N SER A 30 -9.03 -16.76 -27.96
CA SER A 30 -9.37 -15.53 -27.26
C SER A 30 -8.07 -14.76 -27.19
N GLU A 31 -7.93 -13.87 -28.16
CA GLU A 31 -6.83 -12.93 -28.34
C GLU A 31 -6.39 -12.41 -26.98
N ARG A 32 -5.22 -12.87 -26.52
CA ARG A 32 -4.48 -12.15 -25.49
C ARG A 32 -4.11 -10.82 -26.12
N PHE A 33 -4.98 -9.84 -25.96
CA PHE A 33 -4.64 -8.46 -26.23
C PHE A 33 -3.52 -8.12 -25.26
N ALA A 34 -2.28 -8.20 -25.75
CA ALA A 34 -1.15 -7.63 -25.05
C ALA A 34 -1.41 -6.12 -25.04
N ILE A 35 -1.92 -5.63 -23.90
CA ILE A 35 -1.95 -4.20 -23.67
C ILE A 35 -0.49 -3.81 -23.49
N GLU A 36 0.10 -3.24 -24.53
CA GLU A 36 1.36 -2.53 -24.40
C GLU A 36 1.09 -1.31 -23.53
N VAL A 37 1.43 -1.44 -22.25
CA VAL A 37 1.44 -0.31 -21.33
C VAL A 37 2.64 0.54 -21.72
N GLU A 38 2.42 1.56 -22.55
CA GLU A 38 3.36 2.66 -22.65
C GLU A 38 3.40 3.37 -21.30
N VAL A 39 4.48 3.13 -20.56
CA VAL A 39 4.82 3.95 -19.41
C VAL A 39 5.07 5.36 -19.95
N ILE A 40 4.11 6.26 -19.80
CA ILE A 40 4.28 7.69 -20.08
C ILE A 40 5.26 8.23 -19.04
N GLN A 41 6.56 8.00 -19.25
CA GLN A 41 7.59 8.75 -18.57
C GLN A 41 7.50 10.16 -19.14
N SER A 42 7.12 11.13 -18.31
CA SER A 42 7.29 12.55 -18.63
C SER A 42 8.76 12.76 -19.00
N SER A 43 9.04 12.76 -20.30
CA SER A 43 10.39 12.64 -20.86
C SER A 43 11.16 13.96 -20.85
N ARG A 44 10.56 15.04 -20.33
CA ARG A 44 11.23 16.32 -20.16
C ARG A 44 11.75 16.46 -18.74
N PRO A 45 13.05 16.81 -18.57
CA PRO A 45 13.55 17.21 -17.27
C PRO A 45 12.78 18.44 -16.79
N LEU A 46 12.59 18.55 -15.46
CA LEU A 46 11.97 19.72 -14.85
C LEU A 46 12.72 20.99 -15.26
N SER A 47 11.98 22.03 -15.60
CA SER A 47 12.54 23.37 -15.75
C SER A 47 13.10 23.88 -14.42
N GLU A 48 13.99 24.87 -14.47
CA GLU A 48 14.55 25.48 -13.25
C GLU A 48 13.49 26.10 -12.35
N GLU A 49 12.38 26.57 -12.92
CA GLU A 49 11.24 27.09 -12.16
C GLU A 49 10.50 25.96 -11.44
N GLU A 50 10.20 24.85 -12.13
CA GLU A 50 9.55 23.68 -11.52
C GLU A 50 10.43 23.05 -10.44
N VAL A 51 11.76 23.00 -10.61
CA VAL A 51 12.68 22.54 -9.57
C VAL A 51 12.62 23.44 -8.34
N ARG A 52 12.66 24.77 -8.54
CA ARG A 52 12.56 25.74 -7.44
C ARG A 52 11.22 25.64 -6.71
N ASP A 53 10.13 25.48 -7.46
CA ASP A 53 8.81 25.31 -6.88
C ASP A 53 8.68 24.01 -6.11
N ARG A 54 9.19 22.90 -6.65
CA ARG A 54 9.26 21.62 -5.94
C ARG A 54 9.98 21.79 -4.61
N GLU A 55 11.19 22.35 -4.60
CA GLU A 55 11.94 22.56 -3.35
C GLU A 55 11.19 23.45 -2.36
N ARG A 56 10.55 24.53 -2.83
CA ARG A 56 9.76 25.42 -1.99
C ARG A 56 8.57 24.69 -1.37
N LEU A 57 7.88 23.87 -2.15
CA LEU A 57 6.74 23.08 -1.70
C LEU A 57 7.18 21.99 -0.71
N GLU A 58 8.28 21.29 -0.99
CA GLU A 58 8.87 20.30 -0.07
C GLU A 58 9.19 20.92 1.28
N ARG A 59 9.91 22.06 1.31
CA ARG A 59 10.19 22.80 2.57
C ARG A 59 8.91 23.25 3.28
N THR A 60 7.89 23.63 2.54
CA THR A 60 6.58 24.04 3.11
C THR A 60 5.91 22.87 3.81
N VAL A 61 5.89 21.72 3.14
CA VAL A 61 5.35 20.47 3.69
C VAL A 61 6.12 20.07 4.94
N GLU A 62 7.45 20.06 4.89
CA GLU A 62 8.29 19.72 6.03
C GLU A 62 8.00 20.61 7.24
N ARG A 63 7.97 21.93 7.03
CA ARG A 63 7.69 22.88 8.10
C ARG A 63 6.30 22.67 8.71
N ALA A 64 5.29 22.39 7.88
CA ALA A 64 3.93 22.14 8.36
C ALA A 64 3.87 20.89 9.25
N PHE A 65 4.54 19.80 8.86
CA PHE A 65 4.61 18.57 9.67
C PHE A 65 5.37 18.79 10.98
N TYR A 66 6.50 19.49 10.95
CA TYR A 66 7.25 19.83 12.15
C TYR A 66 6.39 20.63 13.14
N GLN A 67 5.76 21.70 12.67
CA GLN A 67 4.92 22.57 13.50
C GLN A 67 3.72 21.80 14.09
N ALA A 68 3.05 20.98 13.27
CA ALA A 68 1.94 20.16 13.74
C ALA A 68 2.40 19.15 14.80
N GLY A 69 3.52 18.45 14.58
CA GLY A 69 4.06 17.49 15.53
C GLY A 69 4.50 18.13 16.84
N SER A 70 5.17 19.30 16.81
CA SER A 70 5.54 20.05 18.01
C SER A 70 4.31 20.50 18.81
N ALA A 71 3.27 20.99 18.14
CA ALA A 71 2.03 21.38 18.82
C ALA A 71 1.32 20.17 19.45
N LEU A 72 1.26 19.03 18.75
CA LEU A 72 0.71 17.78 19.28
C LEU A 72 1.51 17.26 20.48
N GLN A 73 2.84 17.36 20.43
CA GLN A 73 3.70 17.01 21.55
C GLN A 73 3.40 17.90 22.77
N GLU A 74 3.29 19.22 22.59
CA GLU A 74 2.95 20.12 23.69
C GLU A 74 1.56 19.83 24.28
N LEU A 75 0.55 19.58 23.43
CA LEU A 75 -0.80 19.16 23.87
C LEU A 75 -0.75 17.89 24.74
N ARG A 76 0.07 16.91 24.34
CA ARG A 76 0.26 15.65 25.08
C ARG A 76 0.98 15.88 26.40
N ASP A 77 2.13 16.55 26.35
CA ASP A 77 3.05 16.71 27.49
C ASP A 77 2.39 17.55 28.60
N ARG A 78 1.59 18.56 28.22
CA ARG A 78 0.79 19.38 29.15
C ARG A 78 -0.56 18.74 29.52
N ARG A 79 -0.87 17.56 28.96
CA ARG A 79 -2.14 16.82 29.15
C ARG A 79 -3.39 17.66 28.92
N LEU A 80 -3.38 18.53 27.91
CA LEU A 80 -4.47 19.46 27.60
C LEU A 80 -5.73 18.78 27.02
N TYR A 81 -5.67 17.47 26.78
CA TYR A 81 -6.78 16.64 26.31
C TYR A 81 -7.73 16.17 27.44
N ARG A 82 -7.31 16.28 28.71
CA ARG A 82 -7.99 15.66 29.86
C ARG A 82 -9.39 16.19 30.19
N ASP A 83 -9.81 17.29 29.58
CA ASP A 83 -11.11 17.94 29.83
C ASP A 83 -12.27 17.30 29.04
N GLY A 84 -11.99 16.33 28.16
CA GLY A 84 -13.03 15.64 27.42
C GLY A 84 -12.63 14.29 26.81
N TYR A 85 -11.42 13.82 27.10
CA TYR A 85 -10.89 12.56 26.58
C TYR A 85 -10.02 11.88 27.63
N ASP A 86 -10.18 10.57 27.76
CA ASP A 86 -9.44 9.75 28.73
C ASP A 86 -8.00 9.49 28.28
N SER A 87 -7.75 9.51 26.96
CA SER A 87 -6.45 9.29 26.35
C SER A 87 -6.12 10.35 25.29
N PHE A 88 -4.82 10.58 25.07
CA PHE A 88 -4.35 11.48 24.03
C PHE A 88 -4.72 10.95 22.63
N GLU A 89 -4.74 9.63 22.46
CA GLU A 89 -5.10 8.95 21.23
C GLU A 89 -6.57 9.14 20.87
N ASP A 90 -7.47 9.12 21.85
CA ASP A 90 -8.89 9.38 21.62
C ASP A 90 -9.14 10.87 21.33
N TYR A 91 -8.39 11.76 21.98
CA TYR A 91 -8.41 13.18 21.64
C TYR A 91 -7.97 13.44 20.20
N CYS A 92 -6.86 12.84 19.75
CA CYS A 92 -6.39 12.97 18.38
C CYS A 92 -7.40 12.41 17.36
N ARG A 93 -8.06 11.30 17.69
CA ARG A 93 -9.11 10.71 16.86
C ARG A 93 -10.35 11.61 16.79
N GLY A 94 -10.82 12.10 17.94
CA GLY A 94 -12.04 12.91 18.04
C GLY A 94 -11.90 14.31 17.46
N ARG A 95 -10.75 14.97 17.59
CA ARG A 95 -10.54 16.34 17.09
C ARG A 95 -9.99 16.43 15.67
N PHE A 96 -9.13 15.50 15.25
CA PHE A 96 -8.43 15.58 13.96
C PHE A 96 -8.76 14.44 13.00
N GLY A 97 -9.62 13.48 13.40
CA GLY A 97 -9.99 12.34 12.55
C GLY A 97 -8.82 11.39 12.26
N HIS A 98 -7.74 11.46 13.03
CA HIS A 98 -6.56 10.60 12.83
C HIS A 98 -6.79 9.21 13.43
N SER A 99 -6.43 8.16 12.67
CA SER A 99 -6.37 6.81 13.22
C SER A 99 -5.32 6.74 14.34
N ARG A 100 -5.45 5.78 15.28
CA ARG A 100 -4.49 5.59 16.39
C ARG A 100 -3.04 5.48 15.90
N GLN A 101 -2.83 4.83 14.75
CA GLN A 101 -1.53 4.70 14.10
C GLN A 101 -1.00 6.05 13.60
N LYS A 102 -1.87 6.90 13.04
CA LYS A 102 -1.49 8.22 12.52
C LYS A 102 -1.20 9.21 13.64
N ALA A 103 -1.92 9.14 14.76
CA ALA A 103 -1.62 9.95 15.94
C ALA A 103 -0.23 9.65 16.54
N ASN A 104 0.10 8.37 16.73
CA ASN A 104 1.43 7.96 17.21
C ASN A 104 2.55 8.36 16.25
N TYR A 105 2.34 8.23 14.93
CA TYR A 105 3.29 8.69 13.94
C TYR A 105 3.51 10.21 14.04
N LEU A 106 2.44 11.01 14.01
CA LEU A 106 2.49 12.47 14.05
C LEU A 106 3.19 13.04 15.31
N THR A 107 3.07 12.38 16.47
CA THR A 107 3.78 12.83 17.68
C THR A 107 5.27 12.51 17.67
N HIS A 108 5.71 11.47 16.94
CA HIS A 108 7.12 11.10 16.85
C HIS A 108 7.86 11.71 15.65
N ILE A 109 7.13 12.25 14.65
CA ILE A 109 7.68 12.94 13.48
C ILE A 109 8.70 14.04 13.82
N PRO A 110 8.52 14.91 14.84
CA PRO A 110 9.48 15.98 15.12
C PRO A 110 10.90 15.47 15.35
N HIS A 111 11.04 14.32 16.01
CA HIS A 111 12.36 13.72 16.26
C HIS A 111 12.97 13.11 15.00
N PHE A 112 12.15 12.52 14.13
CA PHE A 112 12.63 11.84 12.92
C PHE A 112 13.08 12.83 11.84
N MET A 113 12.37 13.95 11.69
CA MET A 113 12.70 14.98 10.71
C MET A 113 13.98 15.75 11.01
N ILE A 114 14.39 15.86 12.29
CA ILE A 114 15.68 16.48 12.68
C ILE A 114 16.88 15.61 12.24
N LYS A 115 16.65 14.34 11.86
CA LYS A 115 17.69 13.39 11.46
C LYS A 115 17.73 13.06 9.96
N LEU A 116 16.96 13.74 9.10
CA LEU A 116 17.18 13.64 7.66
C LEU A 116 18.40 14.51 7.29
N PRO A 117 19.44 13.93 6.66
CA PRO A 117 20.66 14.64 6.26
C PRO A 117 20.41 15.71 5.20
#